data_AF-A0AAQ3RR53-F1
#
_entry.id   AF-A0AAQ3RR53-F1
#
_cell.length_a   1.000
_cell.length_b   1.000
_cell.length_c   1.000
_cell.angle_alpha   90.00
_cell.angle_beta   90.00
_cell.angle_gamma   90.00
#
_symmetry.space_group_name_H-M   'P 1'
#
loop_
_entity.id
_entity.type
_entity.pdbx_description
1 polymer ?
#
loop_
_entity_poly.entity_id
_entity_poly.type
_entity_poly.pdbx_seq_one_letter_code
_entity_poly.pdbx_strand_id
1 'polypeptide(L)'
;MSEKDLGWDFHLRKLSVSGRDSNTANDPASDPSLLPSVKKLHALCKTENSEDLVARVYTSLNKIFQRAAASLSQSRTSNGLLLLAILQFYLDFGEIVLHDADPSLRTFFRSCLSREFADPVVAEATLEFLINNKNKLLTSFPNLLPQV
;
A
#
# COMPACT_ATOMS: atom_id res chain seq x y z
N MET A 1 -1.95 -12.22 -27.46
CA MET A 1 -2.02 -11.65 -26.10
C MET A 1 -1.43 -12.69 -25.17
N SER A 2 -0.33 -12.35 -24.49
CA SER A 2 0.38 -13.29 -23.62
C SER A 2 -0.49 -13.60 -22.39
N GLU A 3 -0.35 -14.79 -21.78
CA GLU A 3 -0.97 -15.07 -20.46
C GLU A 3 -0.56 -14.05 -19.40
N LYS A 4 0.62 -13.40 -19.57
CA LYS A 4 1.05 -12.27 -18.75
C LYS A 4 0.12 -11.06 -18.88
N ASP A 5 -0.45 -10.83 -20.08
CA ASP A 5 -1.37 -9.71 -20.32
C ASP A 5 -2.71 -9.87 -19.61
N LEU A 6 -3.19 -11.11 -19.53
CA LEU A 6 -4.46 -11.44 -18.90
C LEU A 6 -4.38 -11.35 -17.37
N GLY A 7 -3.20 -11.61 -16.80
CA GLY A 7 -2.96 -11.58 -15.36
C GLY A 7 -2.97 -10.15 -14.78
N TRP A 8 -2.30 -9.19 -15.44
CA TRP A 8 -2.25 -7.82 -14.92
C TRP A 8 -3.60 -7.12 -15.06
N ASP A 9 -4.32 -7.33 -16.17
CA ASP A 9 -5.63 -6.70 -16.38
C ASP A 9 -6.66 -7.22 -15.37
N PHE A 10 -6.58 -8.51 -15.00
CA PHE A 10 -7.39 -9.07 -13.92
C PHE A 10 -7.15 -8.37 -12.57
N HIS A 11 -5.89 -8.21 -12.16
CA HIS A 11 -5.57 -7.56 -10.88
C HIS A 11 -5.86 -6.04 -10.92
N LEU A 12 -5.64 -5.37 -12.05
CA LEU A 12 -6.00 -3.96 -12.23
C LEU A 12 -7.51 -3.75 -12.17
N ARG A 13 -8.30 -4.60 -12.83
CA ARG A 13 -9.77 -4.57 -12.73
C ARG A 13 -10.21 -4.75 -11.29
N LYS A 14 -9.60 -5.68 -10.54
CA LYS A 14 -9.89 -5.86 -9.12
C LYS A 14 -9.61 -4.60 -8.29
N LEU A 15 -8.41 -4.01 -8.43
CA LEU A 15 -8.09 -2.76 -7.74
C LEU A 15 -9.07 -1.63 -8.09
N SER A 16 -9.47 -1.54 -9.36
CA SER A 16 -10.42 -0.53 -9.84
C SER A 16 -11.83 -0.73 -9.24
N VAL A 17 -12.27 -1.98 -9.07
CA VAL A 17 -13.54 -2.32 -8.40
C VAL A 17 -13.50 -2.00 -6.91
N SER A 18 -12.43 -2.37 -6.20
CA SER A 18 -12.24 -2.02 -4.79
C SER A 18 -12.08 -0.51 -4.59
N GLY A 19 -11.63 0.20 -5.63
CA GLY A 19 -11.56 1.66 -5.72
C GLY A 19 -12.86 2.36 -6.12
N ARG A 20 -13.98 1.64 -6.37
CA ARG A 20 -15.32 2.20 -6.64
C ARG A 20 -16.24 2.10 -5.42
N ASP A 21 -17.26 2.94 -5.35
CA ASP A 21 -18.19 3.09 -4.21
C ASP A 21 -19.14 1.88 -4.09
N SER A 22 -18.67 0.83 -3.42
CA SER A 22 -19.43 -0.39 -3.08
C SER A 22 -19.57 -0.49 -1.55
N ASN A 23 -20.42 -1.35 -1.00
CA ASN A 23 -20.49 -1.56 0.47
C ASN A 23 -19.16 -2.04 1.10
N THR A 24 -18.25 -2.62 0.30
CA THR A 24 -16.85 -2.94 0.67
C THR A 24 -15.91 -1.74 0.64
N ALA A 25 -16.33 -0.59 0.10
CA ALA A 25 -15.50 0.61 -0.06
C ALA A 25 -15.13 1.29 1.26
N ASN A 26 -15.92 1.08 2.30
CA ASN A 26 -15.63 1.61 3.63
C ASN A 26 -14.61 0.76 4.39
N ASP A 27 -14.30 -0.46 3.93
CA ASP A 27 -13.30 -1.31 4.57
C ASP A 27 -12.53 -2.13 3.54
N PRO A 28 -11.54 -1.55 2.84
CA PRO A 28 -10.83 -2.23 1.76
C PRO A 28 -10.17 -3.54 2.18
N ALA A 29 -9.73 -3.67 3.43
CA ALA A 29 -9.14 -4.89 3.97
C ALA A 29 -10.14 -6.05 4.16
N SER A 30 -11.45 -5.80 4.03
CA SER A 30 -12.47 -6.86 4.05
C SER A 30 -12.44 -7.78 2.82
N ASP A 31 -11.82 -7.35 1.71
CA ASP A 31 -11.59 -8.21 0.53
C ASP A 31 -10.25 -8.96 0.68
N PRO A 32 -10.27 -10.29 0.96
CA PRO A 32 -9.05 -11.07 1.17
C PRO A 32 -8.20 -11.18 -0.10
N SER A 33 -8.75 -10.90 -1.28
CA SER A 33 -8.04 -10.96 -2.55
C SER A 33 -7.29 -9.67 -2.89
N LEU A 34 -7.54 -8.59 -2.14
CA LEU A 34 -6.96 -7.28 -2.40
C LEU A 34 -5.46 -7.24 -2.10
N LEU A 35 -5.05 -7.66 -0.89
CA LEU A 35 -3.64 -7.68 -0.50
C LEU A 35 -2.76 -8.52 -1.45
N PRO A 36 -3.14 -9.77 -1.82
CA PRO A 36 -2.41 -10.53 -2.83
C PRO A 36 -2.33 -9.82 -4.18
N SER A 37 -3.39 -9.13 -4.61
CA SER A 37 -3.41 -8.38 -5.88
C SER A 37 -2.46 -7.19 -5.84
N VAL A 38 -2.41 -6.44 -4.74
CA VAL A 38 -1.45 -5.34 -4.53
C VAL A 38 -0.03 -5.87 -4.62
N LYS A 39 0.29 -6.95 -3.89
CA LYS A 39 1.64 -7.57 -3.91
C LYS A 39 2.02 -8.06 -5.31
N LYS A 40 1.08 -8.67 -6.04
CA LYS A 40 1.34 -9.17 -7.39
C LYS A 40 1.61 -8.04 -8.38
N LEU A 41 0.81 -6.97 -8.33
CA LEU A 41 1.01 -5.80 -9.19
C LEU A 41 2.30 -5.06 -8.86
N HIS A 42 2.63 -4.93 -7.58
CA HIS A 42 3.92 -4.39 -7.15
C HIS A 42 5.10 -5.19 -7.75
N ALA A 43 5.05 -6.52 -7.68
CA ALA A 43 6.06 -7.37 -8.29
C ALA A 43 6.12 -7.20 -9.82
N LEU A 44 4.97 -7.10 -10.48
CA LEU A 44 4.89 -6.88 -11.93
C LEU A 44 5.53 -5.57 -12.34
N CYS A 45 5.25 -4.47 -11.64
CA CYS A 45 5.88 -3.17 -11.87
C CYS A 45 7.41 -3.24 -11.78
N LYS A 46 7.96 -4.05 -10.84
CA LYS A 46 9.41 -4.26 -10.75
C LYS A 46 9.99 -5.03 -11.93
N THR A 47 9.27 -6.02 -12.47
CA THR A 47 9.73 -6.83 -13.61
C THR A 47 9.59 -6.15 -14.96
N GLU A 48 8.49 -5.43 -15.20
CA GLU A 48 8.21 -4.86 -16.53
C GLU A 48 8.89 -3.52 -16.77
N ASN A 49 9.31 -2.82 -15.70
CA ASN A 49 9.95 -1.51 -15.77
C ASN A 49 9.19 -0.49 -16.65
N SER A 50 7.85 -0.57 -16.62
CA SER A 50 6.94 0.27 -17.41
C SER A 50 6.38 1.40 -16.55
N GLU A 51 6.77 2.64 -16.86
CA GLU A 51 6.28 3.84 -16.15
C GLU A 51 4.76 4.02 -16.29
N ASP A 52 4.18 3.69 -17.45
CA ASP A 52 2.73 3.74 -17.68
C ASP A 52 1.99 2.73 -16.77
N LEU A 53 2.51 1.51 -16.63
CA LEU A 53 1.94 0.53 -15.71
C LEU A 53 2.00 1.02 -14.27
N VAL A 54 3.15 1.56 -13.86
CA VAL A 54 3.34 2.14 -12.52
C VAL A 54 2.31 3.25 -12.26
N ALA A 55 2.11 4.17 -13.20
CA ALA A 55 1.14 5.26 -13.05
C ALA A 55 -0.31 4.76 -12.90
N ARG A 56 -0.69 3.73 -13.66
CA ARG A 56 -2.04 3.11 -13.56
C ARG A 56 -2.25 2.39 -12.24
N VAL A 57 -1.27 1.61 -11.80
CA VAL A 57 -1.32 0.90 -10.50
C VAL A 57 -1.36 1.93 -9.37
N TYR A 58 -0.49 2.94 -9.39
CA TYR A 58 -0.44 4.03 -8.43
C TYR A 58 -1.81 4.70 -8.25
N THR A 59 -2.47 5.07 -9.35
CA THR A 59 -3.77 5.75 -9.31
C THR A 59 -4.81 4.94 -8.53
N SER A 60 -4.83 3.62 -8.72
CA SER A 60 -5.74 2.73 -8.00
C SER A 60 -5.32 2.54 -6.54
N LEU A 61 -4.03 2.32 -6.27
CA LEU A 61 -3.51 2.14 -4.92
C LEU A 61 -3.71 3.38 -4.05
N ASN A 62 -3.53 4.58 -4.60
CA ASN A 62 -3.76 5.83 -3.89
C ASN A 62 -5.22 5.98 -3.44
N LYS A 63 -6.18 5.64 -4.30
CA LYS A 63 -7.60 5.64 -3.90
C LYS A 63 -7.88 4.67 -2.75
N ILE A 64 -7.31 3.47 -2.83
CA ILE A 64 -7.46 2.45 -1.78
C ILE A 64 -6.84 2.92 -0.47
N PHE A 65 -5.63 3.49 -0.53
CA PHE A 65 -4.93 4.01 0.64
C PHE A 65 -5.75 5.10 1.34
N GLN A 66 -6.21 6.12 0.61
CA GLN A 66 -6.99 7.22 1.19
C GLN A 66 -8.28 6.72 1.86
N ARG A 67 -8.94 5.72 1.27
CA ARG A 67 -10.14 5.10 1.84
C ARG A 67 -9.84 4.31 3.11
N ALA A 68 -8.86 3.41 3.05
CA ALA A 68 -8.43 2.62 4.21
C ALA A 68 -7.96 3.53 5.35
N ALA A 69 -7.22 4.60 5.04
CA ALA A 69 -6.79 5.61 6.00
C ALA A 69 -7.97 6.34 6.66
N ALA A 70 -8.97 6.76 5.86
CA ALA A 70 -10.16 7.45 6.36
C ALA A 70 -11.04 6.53 7.23
N SER A 71 -11.09 5.23 6.91
CA SER A 71 -11.93 4.27 7.62
C SER A 71 -11.25 3.55 8.78
N LEU A 72 -9.96 3.81 9.04
CA LEU A 72 -9.21 3.19 10.12
C LEU A 72 -10.05 3.13 11.41
N SER A 73 -10.64 4.26 11.83
CA SER A 73 -11.38 4.37 13.10
C SER A 73 -12.64 3.51 13.18
N GLN A 74 -13.21 3.13 12.03
CA GLN A 74 -14.49 2.42 11.91
C GLN A 74 -14.34 0.99 11.40
N SER A 75 -13.18 0.65 10.84
CA SER A 75 -12.92 -0.68 10.28
C SER A 75 -12.95 -1.75 11.36
N ARG A 76 -13.51 -2.91 11.00
CA ARG A 76 -13.52 -4.13 11.81
C ARG A 76 -12.41 -5.10 11.39
N THR A 77 -11.69 -4.81 10.32
CA THR A 77 -10.62 -5.65 9.78
C THR A 77 -9.27 -4.95 9.89
N SER A 78 -8.20 -5.75 10.05
CA SER A 78 -6.84 -5.21 10.12
C SER A 78 -6.46 -4.62 8.76
N ASN A 79 -6.13 -3.33 8.74
CA ASN A 79 -5.69 -2.64 7.53
C ASN A 79 -4.16 -2.59 7.43
N GLY A 80 -3.43 -2.96 8.49
CA GLY A 80 -1.99 -2.83 8.61
C GLY A 80 -1.21 -3.47 7.45
N LEU A 81 -1.52 -4.72 7.10
CA LEU A 81 -0.82 -5.42 6.02
C LEU A 81 -1.09 -4.82 4.63
N LEU A 82 -2.32 -4.36 4.40
CA LEU A 82 -2.70 -3.70 3.15
C LEU A 82 -1.99 -2.36 3.00
N LEU A 83 -2.02 -1.53 4.05
CA LEU A 83 -1.37 -0.23 4.05
C LEU A 83 0.15 -0.37 3.90
N LEU A 84 0.79 -1.32 4.59
CA LEU A 84 2.22 -1.61 4.41
C LEU A 84 2.57 -1.98 2.97
N ALA A 85 1.76 -2.82 2.33
CA ALA A 85 1.99 -3.20 0.93
C ALA A 85 1.89 -1.99 -0.02
N ILE A 86 0.97 -1.07 0.24
CA ILE A 86 0.85 0.17 -0.54
C ILE A 86 2.01 1.14 -0.26
N LEU A 87 2.43 1.28 1.01
CA LEU A 87 3.59 2.10 1.37
C LEU A 87 4.87 1.59 0.72
N GLN A 88 5.06 0.27 0.63
CA GLN A 88 6.19 -0.29 -0.10
C GLN A 88 6.17 0.14 -1.57
N PHE A 89 4.99 0.12 -2.21
CA PHE A 89 4.84 0.61 -3.58
C PHE A 89 5.23 2.10 -3.69
N TYR A 90 4.80 2.95 -2.75
CA TYR A 90 5.19 4.37 -2.75
C TYR A 90 6.69 4.58 -2.56
N LEU A 91 7.33 3.80 -1.70
CA LEU A 91 8.77 3.89 -1.52
C LEU A 91 9.52 3.45 -2.79
N ASP A 92 9.06 2.41 -3.46
CA ASP A 92 9.76 1.85 -4.63
C ASP A 92 9.53 2.66 -5.91
N PHE A 93 8.36 3.26 -6.07
CA PHE A 93 7.97 3.92 -7.32
C PHE A 93 7.59 5.40 -7.18
N GLY A 94 7.65 5.97 -5.97
CA GLY A 94 7.20 7.34 -5.69
C GLY A 94 7.90 8.40 -6.54
N GLU A 95 9.18 8.20 -6.87
CA GLU A 95 9.93 9.10 -7.76
C GLU A 95 9.36 9.12 -9.19
N ILE A 96 8.97 7.96 -9.72
CA ILE A 96 8.39 7.82 -11.08
C ILE A 96 7.06 8.55 -11.17
N VAL A 97 6.24 8.47 -10.12
CA VAL A 97 4.88 9.07 -10.10
C VAL A 97 4.83 10.42 -9.39
N LEU A 98 5.98 10.99 -9.04
CA LEU A 98 6.11 12.24 -8.28
C LEU A 98 5.24 12.26 -7.00
N HIS A 99 5.16 11.13 -6.31
CA HIS A 99 4.39 10.97 -5.08
C HIS A 99 5.26 11.21 -3.85
N ASP A 100 4.82 12.14 -2.98
CA ASP A 100 5.37 12.30 -1.65
C ASP A 100 4.74 11.28 -0.68
N ALA A 101 5.56 10.34 -0.21
CA ALA A 101 5.13 9.29 0.71
C ALA A 101 5.09 9.73 2.19
N ASP A 102 5.64 10.90 2.56
CA ASP A 102 5.73 11.32 3.97
C ASP A 102 4.37 11.37 4.68
N PRO A 103 3.30 11.96 4.11
CA PRO A 103 1.98 11.97 4.74
C PRO A 103 1.39 10.57 4.92
N SER A 104 1.60 9.69 3.94
CA SER A 104 1.12 8.31 3.95
C SER A 104 1.83 7.50 5.04
N LEU A 105 3.16 7.62 5.12
CA LEU A 105 3.97 6.97 6.16
C LEU A 105 3.54 7.47 7.56
N ARG A 106 3.38 8.77 7.75
CA ARG A 106 2.92 9.35 9.02
C ARG A 106 1.55 8.81 9.42
N THR A 107 0.62 8.72 8.47
CA THR A 107 -0.72 8.18 8.71
C THR A 107 -0.64 6.74 9.20
N PHE A 108 0.20 5.92 8.57
CA PHE A 108 0.39 4.54 9.02
C PHE A 108 0.98 4.45 10.42
N PHE A 109 2.14 5.08 10.66
CA PHE A 109 2.83 4.95 11.95
C PHE A 109 2.05 5.58 13.12
N ARG A 110 1.35 6.70 12.89
CA ARG A 110 0.64 7.41 13.97
C ARG A 110 -0.79 6.93 14.18
N SER A 111 -1.47 6.45 13.14
CA SER A 111 -2.90 6.12 13.22
C SER A 111 -3.20 4.62 13.07
N CYS A 112 -2.54 3.92 12.15
CA CYS A 112 -2.80 2.49 11.92
C CYS A 112 -2.00 1.63 12.91
N LEU A 113 -0.66 1.75 12.89
CA LEU A 113 0.22 0.94 13.74
C LEU A 113 -0.07 1.14 15.22
N SER A 114 -0.35 2.37 15.66
CA SER A 114 -0.70 2.68 17.06
C SER A 114 -1.92 1.91 17.58
N ARG A 115 -2.75 1.35 16.70
CA ARG A 115 -3.94 0.57 17.03
C ARG A 115 -3.77 -0.92 16.77
N GLU A 116 -2.95 -1.27 15.77
CA GLU A 116 -2.77 -2.65 15.32
C GLU A 116 -1.46 -3.28 15.82
N PHE A 117 -0.61 -2.57 16.58
CA PHE A 117 0.70 -3.07 17.04
C PHE A 117 0.63 -4.35 17.89
N ALA A 118 -0.53 -4.64 18.51
CA ALA A 118 -0.72 -5.84 19.31
C ALA A 118 -0.94 -7.09 18.44
N ASP A 119 -1.24 -6.93 17.14
CA ASP A 119 -1.30 -8.03 16.19
C ASP A 119 0.14 -8.43 15.83
N PRO A 120 0.59 -9.67 16.15
CA PRO A 120 1.95 -10.11 15.90
C PRO A 120 2.30 -10.12 14.41
N VAL A 121 1.32 -10.39 13.53
CA VAL A 121 1.55 -10.43 12.08
C VAL A 121 1.80 -9.02 11.53
N VAL A 122 1.06 -8.02 12.03
CA VAL A 122 1.27 -6.61 11.67
C VAL A 122 2.59 -6.11 12.23
N ALA A 123 2.92 -6.45 13.47
CA ALA A 123 4.17 -6.05 14.11
C ALA A 123 5.39 -6.61 13.37
N GLU A 124 5.39 -7.90 13.03
CA GLU A 124 6.45 -8.56 12.27
C GLU A 124 6.61 -7.93 10.89
N ALA A 125 5.51 -7.78 10.13
CA ALA A 125 5.55 -7.17 8.81
C ALA A 125 6.03 -5.70 8.85
N THR A 126 5.68 -4.96 9.90
CA THR A 126 6.16 -3.58 10.10
C THR A 126 7.66 -3.56 10.37
N LEU A 127 8.15 -4.47 11.20
CA LEU A 127 9.59 -4.58 11.48
C LEU A 127 10.37 -4.93 10.22
N GLU A 128 9.90 -5.89 9.43
CA GLU A 128 10.51 -6.26 8.15
C GLU A 128 10.52 -5.07 7.18
N PHE A 129 9.40 -4.33 7.08
CA PHE A 129 9.32 -3.11 6.28
C PHE A 129 10.37 -2.07 6.71
N LEU A 130 10.52 -1.83 8.01
CA LEU A 130 11.51 -0.88 8.54
C LEU A 130 12.94 -1.32 8.25
N ILE A 131 13.26 -2.61 8.42
CA ILE A 131 14.59 -3.16 8.13
C ILE A 131 14.92 -3.00 6.65
N ASN A 132 14.01 -3.41 5.77
CA ASN A 132 14.24 -3.42 4.33
C ASN A 132 14.36 -1.99 3.75
N ASN A 133 13.67 -1.02 4.35
CA ASN A 133 13.65 0.36 3.86
C ASN A 133 14.48 1.34 4.71
N LYS A 134 15.24 0.85 5.70
CA LYS A 134 15.96 1.66 6.69
C LYS A 134 16.71 2.86 6.08
N ASN A 135 17.53 2.61 5.06
CA ASN A 135 18.34 3.66 4.45
C ASN A 135 17.47 4.74 3.82
N LYS A 136 16.47 4.36 3.01
CA LYS A 136 15.54 5.28 2.35
C LYS A 136 14.72 6.07 3.36
N LEU A 137 14.27 5.43 4.44
CA LEU A 137 13.55 6.09 5.53
C LEU A 137 14.41 7.15 6.23
N LEU A 138 15.66 6.82 6.56
CA LEU A 138 16.56 7.75 7.24
C LEU A 138 17.00 8.93 6.35
N THR A 139 17.23 8.68 5.05
CA THR A 139 17.69 9.74 4.12
C THR A 139 16.57 10.64 3.67
N SER A 140 15.41 10.07 3.31
CA SER A 140 14.34 10.80 2.63
C SER A 140 13.21 11.23 3.57
N PHE A 141 13.08 10.59 4.74
CA PHE A 141 12.02 10.84 5.71
C PHE A 141 12.58 11.04 7.15
N PRO A 142 13.54 11.95 7.36
CA PRO A 142 14.27 12.07 8.63
C PRO A 142 13.38 12.43 9.83
N ASN A 143 12.21 13.02 9.59
CA ASN A 143 11.25 13.45 10.62
C ASN A 143 10.09 12.46 10.81
N LEU A 144 10.19 11.25 10.25
CA LEU A 144 9.14 10.24 10.31
C LEU A 144 9.06 9.59 11.69
N LEU A 145 10.22 9.21 12.23
CA LEU A 145 10.36 8.67 13.58
C LEU A 145 10.81 9.79 14.55
N PRO A 146 10.45 9.71 15.83
CA PRO A 146 10.97 10.64 16.83
C PRO A 146 12.49 10.61 16.80
N GLN A 147 13.12 11.76 16.55
CA GLN A 147 14.56 11.90 16.72
C GLN A 147 14.84 11.95 18.22
N VAL A 148 15.67 11.01 18.69
CA VAL A 148 16.12 10.94 20.09
C VAL A 148 17.22 11.96 20.31
#